data_AF-A0A7R9YA12-F1
#
_entry.id   AF-A0A7R9YA12-F1
#
_cell.length_a   1.000
_cell.length_b   1.000
_cell.length_c   1.000
_cell.angle_alpha   90.00
_cell.angle_beta   90.00
_cell.angle_gamma   90.00
#
_symmetry.space_group_name_H-M   'P 1'
#
loop_
_entity.id
_entity.type
_entity.pdbx_description
1 polymer ?
#
loop_
_entity_poly.entity_id
_entity_poly.type
_entity_poly.pdbx_seq_one_letter_code
_entity_poly.pdbx_strand_id
1 'polypeptide(L)'
;MIPLKNIAGKRSMFLRKVANACKQIDDYRVFNNEVVQDLVEYKWRIFAQRQFFTDALVYGIYVMLFAVSSSLFKEYAVAQEGTALRAFGIIIFSANALLLMYFFLHEMLQIRATILDLGGYTLKHVLKSLQRHLEDPWNIIDLLSQVSMLISLMYQAIILIIDHRAVASHFDHVAIASAATVPLLALNSLYFLQGHPRGGTLVRMIVKITQGTTLFSVILLVIMLGFATSLTLLFSHVDVRAELNTDYDQYTDFGRAMLTVFGFMLSQFDFATMEAALSPELAYLLTVLYLYLVAVVLLNLLIAIMSDKFDEISENARAEATYARACLVLEYEALLTEDVKNANEARWFPKWIQVLKRGSRLGSSDKGTFKRRLGRSWRGKVRSKRFAAASTFPLHLKCIASAAPQISAIKDASFRQLDGLGKQTKSQIGQLKGDMQELKTAIKVRLVTGDSLFRYDRSI
;
A
#
# COMPACT_ATOMS: atom_id res chain seq x y z
N MET A 1 32.38 -2.01 -23.12
CA MET A 1 31.51 -3.17 -22.81
C MET A 1 31.81 -3.58 -21.38
N ILE A 2 30.81 -3.59 -20.51
CA ILE A 2 30.92 -4.18 -19.16
C ILE A 2 30.26 -5.55 -19.27
N PRO A 3 31.02 -6.66 -19.29
CA PRO A 3 30.42 -7.99 -19.33
C PRO A 3 29.88 -8.36 -17.95
N LEU A 4 28.57 -8.30 -17.78
CA LEU A 4 27.87 -8.72 -16.58
C LEU A 4 27.58 -10.21 -16.69
N LYS A 5 28.28 -11.05 -15.91
CA LYS A 5 28.09 -12.50 -15.95
C LYS A 5 26.87 -12.89 -15.11
N ASN A 6 25.89 -13.54 -15.73
CA ASN A 6 24.79 -14.27 -15.07
C ASN A 6 23.87 -13.44 -14.14
N ILE A 7 23.87 -12.10 -14.27
CA ILE A 7 22.98 -11.22 -13.46
C ILE A 7 21.53 -11.34 -13.93
N ALA A 8 21.31 -11.59 -15.22
CA ALA A 8 19.99 -11.79 -15.83
C ALA A 8 19.59 -13.27 -15.92
N GLY A 9 20.34 -14.19 -15.31
CA GLY A 9 20.05 -15.61 -15.39
C GLY A 9 18.74 -15.99 -14.70
N LYS A 10 18.15 -17.11 -15.12
CA LYS A 10 16.86 -17.63 -14.62
C LYS A 10 16.78 -17.75 -13.10
N ARG A 11 17.88 -18.14 -12.44
CA ARG A 11 17.98 -18.29 -10.97
C ARG A 11 18.65 -17.09 -10.28
N SER A 12 18.88 -15.99 -11.01
CA SER A 12 19.53 -14.82 -10.44
C SER A 12 18.59 -14.07 -9.52
N MET A 13 18.89 -14.11 -8.21
CA MET A 13 18.18 -13.33 -7.20
C MET A 13 18.76 -11.91 -7.04
N PHE A 14 19.63 -11.47 -7.96
CA PHE A 14 20.33 -10.19 -7.84
C PHE A 14 19.35 -9.01 -7.75
N LEU A 15 18.47 -8.86 -8.75
CA LEU A 15 17.55 -7.73 -8.81
C LEU A 15 16.58 -7.74 -7.62
N ARG A 16 16.09 -8.92 -7.23
CA ARG A 16 15.22 -9.09 -6.06
C ARG A 16 15.91 -8.71 -4.74
N LYS A 17 17.16 -9.13 -4.53
CA LYS A 17 17.92 -8.77 -3.34
C LYS A 17 18.24 -7.28 -3.29
N VAL A 18 18.59 -6.68 -4.43
CA VAL A 18 18.85 -5.23 -4.53
C VAL A 18 17.57 -4.44 -4.24
N ALA A 19 16.44 -4.82 -4.83
CA ALA A 19 15.15 -4.17 -4.59
C ALA A 19 14.72 -4.27 -3.11
N ASN A 20 14.86 -5.45 -2.50
CA ASN A 20 14.52 -5.65 -1.09
C ASN A 20 15.44 -4.86 -0.14
N ALA A 21 16.74 -4.81 -0.43
CA ALA A 21 17.68 -4.02 0.36
C ALA A 21 17.38 -2.52 0.27
N CYS A 22 17.02 -2.02 -0.92
CA CYS A 22 16.62 -0.62 -1.09
C CYS A 22 15.31 -0.31 -0.36
N LYS A 23 14.34 -1.24 -0.34
CA LYS A 23 13.09 -1.08 0.43
C LYS A 23 13.35 -0.96 1.94
N GLN A 24 14.35 -1.66 2.46
CA GLN A 24 14.69 -1.63 3.89
C GLN A 24 15.48 -0.38 4.31
N ILE A 25 16.33 0.13 3.42
CA ILE A 25 17.19 1.30 3.69
C ILE A 25 16.47 2.61 3.31
N ASP A 26 15.43 2.53 2.49
CA ASP A 26 14.71 3.64 1.85
C ASP A 26 15.60 4.56 0.99
N ASP A 27 16.75 4.04 0.53
CA ASP A 27 17.63 4.71 -0.43
C ASP A 27 17.64 3.98 -1.78
N TYR A 28 17.24 4.68 -2.84
CA TYR A 28 17.09 4.14 -4.19
C TYR A 28 18.23 4.55 -5.12
N ARG A 29 19.23 5.30 -4.65
CA ARG A 29 20.36 5.79 -5.47
C ARG A 29 21.14 4.66 -6.16
N VAL A 30 21.09 3.45 -5.63
CA VAL A 30 21.67 2.24 -6.27
C VAL A 30 21.10 2.01 -7.68
N PHE A 31 19.84 2.39 -7.93
CA PHE A 31 19.19 2.30 -9.25
C PHE A 31 19.62 3.39 -10.23
N ASN A 32 20.45 4.37 -9.81
CA ASN A 32 21.15 5.25 -10.74
C ASN A 32 22.31 4.55 -11.45
N ASN A 33 22.73 3.37 -10.98
CA ASN A 33 23.77 2.61 -11.64
C ASN A 33 23.28 2.14 -13.02
N GLU A 34 24.04 2.51 -14.05
CA GLU A 34 23.79 2.15 -15.45
C GLU A 34 23.54 0.64 -15.65
N VAL A 35 24.25 -0.21 -14.91
CA VAL A 35 24.12 -1.67 -14.98
C VAL A 35 22.71 -2.14 -14.60
N VAL A 36 22.14 -1.56 -13.53
CA VAL A 36 20.82 -1.92 -13.02
C VAL A 36 19.74 -1.38 -13.97
N GLN A 37 19.93 -0.16 -14.49
CA GLN A 37 19.03 0.44 -15.46
C GLN A 37 18.94 -0.38 -16.75
N ASP A 38 20.11 -0.72 -17.32
CA ASP A 38 20.19 -1.50 -18.56
C ASP A 38 19.57 -2.91 -18.38
N LEU A 39 19.74 -3.53 -17.20
CA LEU A 39 19.12 -4.81 -16.86
C LEU A 39 17.59 -4.75 -16.76
N VAL A 40 17.07 -3.73 -16.05
CA VAL A 40 15.63 -3.53 -15.87
C VAL A 40 14.97 -3.21 -17.21
N GLU A 41 15.59 -2.34 -18.02
CA GLU A 41 15.08 -2.01 -19.36
C GLU A 41 15.07 -3.22 -20.28
N TYR A 42 16.10 -4.07 -20.23
CA TYR A 42 16.15 -5.31 -20.99
C TYR A 42 14.98 -6.25 -20.66
N LYS A 43 14.79 -6.55 -19.37
CA LYS A 43 13.70 -7.44 -18.91
C LYS A 43 12.33 -6.84 -19.21
N TRP A 44 12.16 -5.53 -19.01
CA TRP A 44 10.92 -4.82 -19.30
C TRP A 44 10.51 -4.95 -20.77
N ARG A 45 11.42 -4.63 -21.71
CA ARG A 45 11.11 -4.64 -23.15
C ARG A 45 10.80 -6.02 -23.72
N ILE A 46 11.37 -7.07 -23.15
CA ILE A 46 11.28 -8.42 -23.74
C ILE A 46 9.99 -9.15 -23.38
N PHE A 47 9.55 -9.06 -22.12
CA PHE A 47 8.35 -9.78 -21.69
C PHE A 47 7.38 -8.89 -20.90
N ALA A 48 7.85 -8.17 -19.88
CA ALA A 48 6.95 -7.52 -18.92
C ALA A 48 6.10 -6.42 -19.56
N GLN A 49 6.65 -5.63 -20.50
CA GLN A 49 5.94 -4.52 -21.12
C GLN A 49 4.66 -4.98 -21.85
N ARG A 50 4.75 -6.02 -22.67
CA ARG A 50 3.59 -6.48 -23.46
C ARG A 50 2.51 -7.08 -22.56
N GLN A 51 2.91 -7.89 -21.58
CA GLN A 51 1.97 -8.48 -20.64
C GLN A 51 1.28 -7.39 -19.81
N PHE A 52 2.06 -6.47 -19.24
CA PHE A 52 1.55 -5.35 -18.45
C PHE A 52 0.51 -4.51 -19.20
N PHE A 53 0.80 -4.09 -20.44
CA PHE A 53 -0.17 -3.30 -21.21
C PHE A 53 -1.40 -4.10 -21.62
N THR A 54 -1.27 -5.42 -21.78
CA THR A 54 -2.42 -6.29 -22.06
C THR A 54 -3.31 -6.38 -20.82
N ASP A 55 -2.72 -6.62 -19.65
CA ASP A 55 -3.46 -6.69 -18.39
C ASP A 55 -4.10 -5.35 -18.04
N ALA A 56 -3.41 -4.23 -18.28
CA ALA A 56 -3.96 -2.88 -18.10
C ALA A 56 -5.17 -2.63 -19.01
N LEU A 57 -5.14 -3.13 -20.25
CA LEU A 57 -6.26 -3.01 -21.18
C LEU A 57 -7.44 -3.87 -20.74
N VAL A 58 -7.19 -5.13 -20.35
CA VAL A 58 -8.23 -6.03 -19.83
C VAL A 58 -8.85 -5.45 -18.55
N TYR A 59 -8.04 -4.88 -17.67
CA TYR A 59 -8.51 -4.19 -16.47
C TYR A 59 -9.34 -2.95 -16.79
N GLY A 60 -8.92 -2.14 -17.77
CA GLY A 60 -9.72 -1.01 -18.24
C GLY A 60 -11.09 -1.43 -18.77
N ILE A 61 -11.16 -2.51 -19.55
CA ILE A 61 -12.42 -3.10 -20.01
C ILE A 61 -13.26 -3.59 -18.83
N TYR A 62 -12.63 -4.26 -17.86
CA TYR A 62 -13.28 -4.75 -16.65
C TYR A 62 -13.97 -3.65 -15.84
N VAL A 63 -13.27 -2.53 -15.59
CA VAL A 63 -13.85 -1.38 -14.89
C VAL A 63 -14.99 -0.75 -15.67
N MET A 64 -14.84 -0.58 -16.98
CA MET A 64 -15.88 0.01 -17.83
C MET A 64 -17.12 -0.88 -17.91
N LEU A 65 -16.94 -2.20 -18.09
CA LEU A 65 -18.05 -3.16 -18.09
C LEU A 65 -18.78 -3.19 -16.75
N PHE A 66 -18.07 -3.11 -15.63
CA PHE A 66 -18.70 -3.05 -14.32
C PHE A 66 -19.50 -1.75 -14.13
N ALA A 67 -18.93 -0.60 -14.51
CA ALA A 67 -19.62 0.69 -14.42
C ALA A 67 -20.91 0.71 -15.26
N VAL A 68 -20.85 0.20 -16.50
CA VAL A 68 -22.02 0.07 -17.36
C VAL A 68 -23.04 -0.90 -16.76
N SER A 69 -22.60 -2.09 -16.31
CA SER A 69 -23.47 -3.08 -15.65
C SER A 69 -24.19 -2.49 -14.44
N SER A 70 -23.47 -1.73 -13.63
CA SER A 70 -24.01 -1.14 -12.41
C SER A 70 -24.99 0.00 -12.70
N SER A 71 -24.70 0.84 -13.69
CA SER A 71 -25.58 1.95 -14.07
C SER A 71 -26.91 1.47 -14.67
N LEU A 72 -26.86 0.44 -15.52
CA LEU A 72 -28.05 -0.12 -16.19
C LEU A 72 -28.79 -1.14 -15.33
N PHE A 73 -28.28 -1.50 -14.14
CA PHE A 73 -28.79 -2.58 -13.31
C PHE A 73 -30.29 -2.50 -13.07
N LYS A 74 -30.77 -1.32 -12.66
CA LYS A 74 -32.19 -1.08 -12.37
C LYS A 74 -33.07 -1.28 -13.61
N GLU A 75 -32.60 -0.84 -14.77
CA GLU A 75 -33.37 -0.89 -16.02
C GLU A 75 -33.50 -2.32 -16.53
N TYR A 76 -32.42 -3.10 -16.54
CA TYR A 76 -32.48 -4.47 -17.04
C TYR A 76 -33.02 -5.48 -16.03
N ALA A 77 -32.94 -5.20 -14.72
CA ALA A 77 -33.56 -6.04 -13.69
C ALA A 77 -35.08 -5.95 -13.72
N VAL A 78 -35.66 -4.77 -13.98
CA VAL A 78 -37.12 -4.59 -14.05
C VAL A 78 -37.70 -5.00 -15.43
N ALA A 79 -36.85 -5.14 -16.44
CA ALA A 79 -37.28 -5.48 -17.79
C ALA A 79 -37.95 -6.87 -17.88
N GLN A 80 -39.04 -6.95 -18.65
CA GLN A 80 -39.77 -8.20 -18.91
C GLN A 80 -38.88 -9.29 -19.51
N GLU A 81 -39.21 -10.54 -19.21
CA GLU A 81 -38.56 -11.72 -19.77
C GLU A 81 -38.68 -11.74 -21.29
N GLY A 82 -37.55 -11.99 -21.97
CA GLY A 82 -37.47 -12.00 -23.44
C GLY A 82 -37.11 -10.65 -24.09
N THR A 83 -36.97 -9.57 -23.32
CA THR A 83 -36.51 -8.28 -23.87
C THR A 83 -35.00 -8.30 -24.19
N ALA A 84 -34.60 -7.64 -25.28
CA ALA A 84 -33.19 -7.51 -25.67
C ALA A 84 -32.34 -6.82 -24.58
N LEU A 85 -32.94 -5.89 -23.82
CA LEU A 85 -32.30 -5.18 -22.72
C LEU A 85 -31.87 -6.13 -21.59
N ARG A 86 -32.74 -7.05 -21.18
CA ARG A 86 -32.42 -8.05 -20.14
C ARG A 86 -31.37 -9.04 -20.61
N ALA A 87 -31.44 -9.50 -21.86
CA ALA A 87 -30.42 -10.38 -22.44
C ALA A 87 -29.04 -9.70 -22.45
N PHE A 88 -28.98 -8.43 -22.88
CA PHE A 88 -27.75 -7.65 -22.87
C PHE A 88 -27.18 -7.45 -21.45
N GLY A 89 -28.04 -7.11 -20.48
CA GLY A 89 -27.65 -6.99 -19.07
C GLY A 89 -27.05 -8.28 -18.49
N ILE A 90 -27.65 -9.43 -18.77
CA ILE A 90 -27.15 -10.74 -18.32
C ILE A 90 -25.80 -11.08 -18.97
N ILE A 91 -25.61 -10.74 -20.25
CA ILE A 91 -24.33 -10.95 -20.95
C ILE A 91 -23.22 -10.12 -20.29
N ILE A 92 -23.49 -8.84 -20.01
CA ILE A 92 -22.52 -7.96 -19.33
C ILE A 92 -22.22 -8.47 -17.91
N PHE A 93 -23.24 -8.87 -17.15
CA PHE A 93 -23.06 -9.43 -15.81
C PHE A 93 -22.16 -10.69 -15.87
N SER A 94 -22.45 -11.60 -16.80
CA SER A 94 -21.67 -12.83 -16.99
C SER A 94 -20.22 -12.54 -17.40
N ALA A 95 -20.00 -11.55 -18.26
CA ALA A 95 -18.66 -11.10 -18.63
C ALA A 95 -17.89 -10.54 -17.42
N ASN A 96 -18.53 -9.71 -16.58
CA ASN A 96 -17.94 -9.20 -15.35
C ASN A 96 -17.61 -10.31 -14.34
N ALA A 97 -18.48 -11.32 -14.20
CA ALA A 97 -18.23 -12.47 -13.34
C ALA A 97 -17.02 -13.31 -13.82
N LEU A 98 -16.89 -13.52 -15.14
CA LEU A 98 -15.74 -14.20 -15.73
C LEU A 98 -14.44 -13.42 -15.54
N LEU A 99 -14.48 -12.09 -15.72
CA LEU A 99 -13.31 -11.23 -15.50
C LEU A 99 -12.92 -11.18 -14.02
N LEU A 100 -13.89 -11.12 -13.10
CA LEU A 100 -13.62 -11.23 -11.66
C LEU A 100 -12.94 -12.56 -11.34
N MET A 101 -13.42 -13.67 -11.89
CA MET A 101 -12.80 -14.98 -11.72
C MET A 101 -11.36 -14.99 -12.27
N TYR A 102 -11.12 -14.38 -13.44
CA TYR A 102 -9.78 -14.28 -14.03
C TYR A 102 -8.80 -13.52 -13.12
N PHE A 103 -9.18 -12.34 -12.61
CA PHE A 103 -8.33 -11.55 -11.72
C PHE A 103 -8.11 -12.24 -10.37
N PHE A 104 -9.16 -12.85 -9.80
CA PHE A 104 -9.05 -13.61 -8.57
C PHE A 104 -8.10 -14.81 -8.71
N LEU A 105 -8.17 -15.54 -9.82
CA LEU A 105 -7.24 -16.63 -10.13
C LEU A 105 -5.80 -16.11 -10.27
N HIS A 106 -5.61 -14.97 -10.92
CA HIS A 106 -4.31 -14.33 -11.04
C HIS A 106 -3.71 -14.01 -9.66
N GLU A 107 -4.52 -13.49 -8.75
CA GLU A 107 -4.12 -13.18 -7.38
C GLU A 107 -3.76 -14.43 -6.56
N MET A 108 -4.56 -15.50 -6.70
CA MET A 108 -4.25 -16.80 -6.08
C MET A 108 -2.95 -17.39 -6.61
N LEU A 109 -2.66 -17.23 -7.90
CA LEU A 109 -1.40 -17.66 -8.50
C LEU A 109 -0.21 -16.86 -7.96
N GLN A 110 -0.36 -15.55 -7.73
CA GLN A 110 0.66 -14.70 -7.13
C GLN A 110 1.00 -15.13 -5.69
N ILE A 111 -0.03 -15.40 -4.88
CA ILE A 111 0.16 -15.89 -3.50
C ILE A 111 0.85 -17.26 -3.52
N ARG A 112 0.43 -18.16 -4.42
CA ARG A 112 1.03 -19.50 -4.57
C ARG A 112 2.51 -19.42 -4.96
N ALA A 113 2.87 -18.57 -5.92
CA ALA A 113 4.27 -18.37 -6.33
C ALA A 113 5.13 -17.93 -5.14
N THR A 114 4.60 -17.03 -4.30
CA THR A 114 5.29 -16.54 -3.10
C THR A 114 5.45 -17.62 -2.02
N ILE A 115 4.47 -18.51 -1.87
CA ILE A 115 4.55 -19.67 -0.95
C ILE A 115 5.62 -20.66 -1.41
N LEU A 116 5.68 -20.95 -2.72
CA LEU A 116 6.69 -21.84 -3.28
C LEU A 116 8.11 -21.28 -3.08
N ASP A 117 8.30 -19.97 -3.30
CA ASP A 117 9.55 -19.26 -3.03
C ASP A 117 9.99 -19.34 -1.56
N LEU A 118 9.04 -19.47 -0.64
CA LEU A 118 9.27 -19.51 0.80
C LEU A 118 9.71 -20.88 1.32
N GLY A 119 9.68 -21.93 0.49
CA GLY A 119 10.10 -23.29 0.86
C GLY A 119 8.95 -24.28 1.07
N GLY A 120 7.73 -23.99 0.59
CA GLY A 120 6.61 -24.92 0.55
C GLY A 120 5.41 -24.53 1.42
N TYR A 121 4.42 -25.42 1.50
CA TYR A 121 3.09 -25.16 2.09
C TYR A 121 3.01 -25.32 3.61
N THR A 122 4.06 -25.00 4.36
CA THR A 122 3.96 -24.97 5.83
C THR A 122 3.12 -23.78 6.27
N LEU A 123 2.29 -23.94 7.30
CA LEU A 123 1.42 -22.87 7.82
C LEU A 123 2.18 -21.54 8.08
N LYS A 124 3.40 -21.63 8.63
CA LYS A 124 4.27 -20.47 8.85
C LYS A 124 4.64 -19.74 7.55
N HIS A 125 4.85 -20.47 6.45
CA HIS A 125 5.15 -19.90 5.14
C HIS A 125 3.91 -19.26 4.51
N VAL A 126 2.74 -19.87 4.66
CA VAL A 126 1.47 -19.29 4.21
C VAL A 126 1.17 -17.99 4.93
N LEU A 127 1.25 -17.99 6.27
CA LEU A 127 1.04 -16.78 7.09
C LEU A 127 2.04 -15.67 6.73
N LYS A 128 3.32 -16.04 6.53
CA LYS A 128 4.34 -15.08 6.11
C LYS A 128 4.12 -14.55 4.69
N SER A 129 3.54 -15.36 3.80
CA SER A 129 3.17 -14.92 2.44
C SER A 129 2.04 -13.89 2.51
N LEU A 130 0.99 -14.20 3.26
CA LEU A 130 -0.14 -13.27 3.49
C LEU A 130 0.32 -11.99 4.17
N GLN A 131 1.20 -12.06 5.17
CA GLN A 131 1.75 -10.88 5.82
C GLN A 131 2.48 -9.96 4.82
N ARG A 132 3.38 -10.52 3.99
CA ARG A 132 4.08 -9.73 2.96
C ARG A 132 3.12 -9.12 1.95
N HIS A 133 2.05 -9.85 1.64
CA HIS A 133 1.04 -9.40 0.70
C HIS A 133 0.27 -8.20 1.28
N LEU A 134 -0.11 -8.26 2.55
CA LEU A 134 -0.75 -7.16 3.29
C LEU A 134 0.19 -6.00 3.62
N GLU A 135 1.50 -6.18 3.58
CA GLU A 135 2.46 -5.08 3.74
C GLU A 135 2.54 -4.18 2.49
N ASP A 136 2.05 -4.64 1.34
CA ASP A 136 2.01 -3.84 0.12
C ASP A 136 0.66 -3.12 -0.02
N PRO A 137 0.63 -1.77 -0.06
CA PRO A 137 -0.62 -1.02 -0.19
C PRO A 137 -1.38 -1.36 -1.47
N TRP A 138 -0.70 -1.71 -2.57
CA TRP A 138 -1.37 -2.03 -3.83
C TRP A 138 -2.14 -3.34 -3.75
N ASN A 139 -1.56 -4.35 -3.12
CA ASN A 139 -2.22 -5.64 -2.90
C ASN A 139 -3.45 -5.51 -2.00
N ILE A 140 -3.40 -4.64 -0.96
CA ILE A 140 -4.58 -4.37 -0.12
C ILE A 140 -5.69 -3.74 -0.95
N ILE A 141 -5.36 -2.72 -1.77
CA ILE A 141 -6.34 -2.04 -2.61
C ILE A 141 -6.92 -3.00 -3.64
N ASP A 142 -6.10 -3.83 -4.27
CA ASP A 142 -6.54 -4.83 -5.24
C ASP A 142 -7.49 -5.85 -4.59
N LEU A 143 -7.09 -6.46 -3.48
CA LEU A 143 -7.92 -7.38 -2.70
C LEU A 143 -9.25 -6.74 -2.27
N LEU A 144 -9.21 -5.51 -1.75
CA LEU A 144 -10.40 -4.78 -1.32
C LEU A 144 -11.33 -4.49 -2.51
N SER A 145 -10.76 -4.13 -3.66
CA SER A 145 -11.53 -3.87 -4.88
C SER A 145 -12.22 -5.15 -5.38
N GLN A 146 -11.50 -6.28 -5.43
CA GLN A 146 -12.04 -7.58 -5.85
C GLN A 146 -13.12 -8.10 -4.90
N VAL A 147 -12.91 -8.01 -3.59
CA VAL A 147 -13.91 -8.42 -2.58
C VAL A 147 -15.15 -7.53 -2.66
N SER A 148 -14.99 -6.21 -2.78
CA SER A 148 -16.14 -5.31 -2.91
C SER A 148 -16.96 -5.61 -4.17
N MET A 149 -16.28 -5.92 -5.28
CA MET A 149 -16.93 -6.26 -6.53
C MET A 149 -17.64 -7.62 -6.44
N LEU A 150 -17.06 -8.61 -5.77
CA LEU A 150 -17.72 -9.88 -5.50
C LEU A 150 -19.03 -9.65 -4.72
N ILE A 151 -18.99 -8.85 -3.65
CA ILE A 151 -20.19 -8.51 -2.87
C ILE A 151 -21.24 -7.82 -3.75
N SER A 152 -20.85 -6.84 -4.56
CA SER A 152 -21.75 -6.15 -5.48
C SER A 152 -22.40 -7.10 -6.49
N LEU A 153 -21.62 -8.00 -7.11
CA LEU A 153 -22.14 -8.98 -8.06
C LEU A 153 -23.01 -10.04 -7.39
N MET A 154 -22.73 -10.41 -6.14
CA MET A 154 -23.59 -11.31 -5.36
C MET A 154 -24.97 -10.69 -5.12
N TYR A 155 -25.05 -9.42 -4.72
CA TYR A 155 -26.33 -8.74 -4.57
C TYR A 155 -27.10 -8.64 -5.90
N GLN A 156 -26.40 -8.35 -6.99
CA GLN A 156 -27.00 -8.33 -8.33
C GLN A 156 -27.53 -9.72 -8.74
N ALA A 157 -26.79 -10.79 -8.46
CA ALA A 157 -27.22 -12.17 -8.73
C ALA A 157 -28.47 -12.55 -7.93
N ILE A 158 -28.50 -12.21 -6.63
CA ILE A 158 -29.64 -12.50 -5.75
C ILE A 158 -30.92 -11.87 -6.30
N ILE A 159 -30.86 -10.60 -6.71
CA ILE A 159 -32.02 -9.88 -7.26
C ILE A 159 -32.44 -10.43 -8.64
N LEU A 160 -31.49 -10.92 -9.44
CA LEU A 160 -31.83 -11.54 -10.73
C LEU A 160 -32.48 -12.93 -10.58
N ILE A 161 -32.22 -13.63 -9.46
CA ILE A 161 -32.76 -14.96 -9.16
C ILE A 161 -34.11 -14.87 -8.41
N ILE A 162 -34.23 -13.95 -7.45
CA ILE A 162 -35.46 -13.74 -6.66
C ILE A 162 -36.36 -12.78 -7.42
N ASP A 163 -37.46 -13.30 -7.95
CA ASP A 163 -38.47 -12.68 -8.81
C ASP A 163 -38.59 -11.12 -8.77
N HIS A 164 -38.60 -10.52 -9.96
CA HIS A 164 -38.36 -9.09 -10.31
C HIS A 164 -39.33 -8.08 -9.71
N ARG A 165 -40.41 -8.53 -9.05
CA ARG A 165 -41.57 -7.70 -8.71
C ARG A 165 -41.70 -7.37 -7.22
N ALA A 166 -40.97 -8.05 -6.34
CA ALA A 166 -41.28 -8.02 -4.92
C ALA A 166 -40.43 -7.05 -4.07
N VAL A 167 -39.29 -6.53 -4.54
CA VAL A 167 -38.39 -5.83 -3.61
C VAL A 167 -37.64 -4.62 -4.15
N ALA A 168 -38.36 -3.50 -4.24
CA ALA A 168 -37.79 -2.17 -4.51
C ALA A 168 -36.69 -1.78 -3.48
N SER A 169 -36.81 -2.22 -2.21
CA SER A 169 -35.83 -1.91 -1.16
C SER A 169 -34.48 -2.62 -1.33
N HIS A 170 -34.38 -3.66 -2.17
CA HIS A 170 -33.10 -4.36 -2.38
C HIS A 170 -32.20 -3.66 -3.42
N PHE A 171 -32.76 -2.77 -4.25
CA PHE A 171 -31.95 -1.96 -5.18
C PHE A 171 -31.03 -0.99 -4.45
N ASP A 172 -31.43 -0.53 -3.25
CA ASP A 172 -30.62 0.37 -2.43
C ASP A 172 -29.32 -0.30 -2.00
N HIS A 173 -29.36 -1.58 -1.63
CA HIS A 173 -28.16 -2.34 -1.26
C HIS A 173 -27.19 -2.54 -2.43
N VAL A 174 -27.70 -2.75 -3.65
CA VAL A 174 -26.86 -2.81 -4.85
C VAL A 174 -26.24 -1.46 -5.16
N ALA A 175 -27.02 -0.38 -5.06
CA ALA A 175 -26.52 0.97 -5.28
C ALA A 175 -25.42 1.35 -4.28
N ILE A 176 -25.60 1.03 -2.99
CA ILE A 176 -24.61 1.27 -1.95
C ILE A 176 -23.33 0.46 -2.20
N ALA A 177 -23.46 -0.84 -2.48
CA ALA A 177 -22.31 -1.71 -2.73
C ALA A 177 -21.51 -1.25 -3.96
N SER A 178 -22.20 -0.98 -5.07
CA SER A 178 -21.56 -0.50 -6.30
C SER A 178 -20.93 0.88 -6.16
N ALA A 179 -21.57 1.81 -5.44
CA ALA A 179 -21.02 3.14 -5.16
C ALA A 179 -19.70 3.06 -4.37
N ALA A 180 -19.53 2.07 -3.49
CA ALA A 180 -18.27 1.82 -2.80
C ALA A 180 -17.20 1.16 -3.70
N THR A 181 -17.61 0.27 -4.61
CA THR A 181 -16.70 -0.48 -5.48
C THR A 181 -16.05 0.39 -6.56
N VAL A 182 -16.80 1.31 -7.20
CA VAL A 182 -16.28 2.10 -8.33
C VAL A 182 -15.04 2.94 -7.97
N PRO A 183 -15.02 3.68 -6.84
CA PRO A 183 -13.81 4.41 -6.41
C PRO A 183 -12.63 3.48 -6.13
N LEU A 184 -12.86 2.30 -5.56
CA LEU A 184 -11.79 1.32 -5.28
C LEU A 184 -11.17 0.80 -6.57
N LEU A 185 -11.98 0.48 -7.58
CA LEU A 185 -11.51 0.10 -8.91
C LEU A 185 -10.74 1.24 -9.59
N ALA A 186 -11.20 2.49 -9.43
CA ALA A 186 -10.50 3.65 -9.95
C ALA A 186 -9.13 3.85 -9.26
N LEU A 187 -9.04 3.68 -7.94
CA LEU A 187 -7.78 3.74 -7.21
C LEU A 187 -6.82 2.62 -7.63
N ASN A 188 -7.33 1.40 -7.80
CA ASN A 188 -6.54 0.27 -8.27
C ASN A 188 -6.03 0.50 -9.72
N SER A 189 -6.78 1.22 -10.56
CA SER A 189 -6.31 1.61 -11.90
C SER A 189 -5.01 2.43 -11.89
N LEU A 190 -4.71 3.15 -10.80
CA LEU A 190 -3.45 3.89 -10.62
C LEU A 190 -2.23 2.97 -10.56
N TYR A 191 -2.40 1.70 -10.20
CA TYR A 191 -1.33 0.70 -10.29
C TYR A 191 -0.82 0.57 -11.73
N PHE A 192 -1.72 0.54 -12.72
CA PHE A 192 -1.35 0.42 -14.12
C PHE A 192 -0.69 1.69 -14.70
N LEU A 193 -0.82 2.83 -14.01
CA LEU A 193 -0.09 4.04 -14.37
C LEU A 193 1.44 3.89 -14.10
N GLN A 194 1.84 2.93 -13.27
CA GLN A 194 3.25 2.70 -12.91
C GLN A 194 4.13 2.20 -14.05
N GLY A 195 3.57 1.50 -15.05
CA GLY A 195 4.35 1.01 -16.19
C GLY A 195 4.87 2.14 -17.10
N HIS A 196 4.21 3.31 -17.07
CA HIS A 196 4.70 4.47 -17.79
C HIS A 196 5.78 5.20 -16.96
N PRO A 197 6.94 5.58 -17.53
CA PRO A 197 8.06 6.14 -16.74
C PRO A 197 7.70 7.42 -15.99
N ARG A 198 6.90 8.32 -16.59
CA ARG A 198 6.42 9.52 -15.90
C ARG A 198 5.32 9.18 -14.88
N GLY A 199 4.41 8.29 -15.25
CA GLY A 199 3.29 7.86 -14.41
C GLY A 199 3.76 7.15 -13.14
N GLY A 200 4.68 6.20 -13.24
CA GLY A 200 5.24 5.49 -12.09
C GLY A 200 6.02 6.38 -11.14
N THR A 201 6.70 7.42 -11.64
CA THR A 201 7.33 8.42 -10.76
C THR A 201 6.26 9.18 -9.98
N LEU A 202 5.18 9.62 -10.65
CA LEU A 202 4.07 10.35 -10.02
C LEU A 202 3.35 9.51 -8.95
N VAL A 203 2.96 8.28 -9.30
CA VAL A 203 2.29 7.36 -8.37
C VAL A 203 3.16 7.09 -7.15
N ARG A 204 4.47 6.94 -7.36
CA ARG A 204 5.40 6.71 -6.26
C ARG A 204 5.57 7.93 -5.36
N MET A 205 5.59 9.13 -5.93
CA MET A 205 5.55 10.38 -5.14
C MET A 205 4.30 10.44 -4.28
N ILE A 206 3.11 10.13 -4.84
CA ILE A 206 1.85 10.11 -4.10
C ILE A 206 1.93 9.16 -2.91
N VAL A 207 2.36 7.90 -3.13
CA VAL A 207 2.47 6.90 -2.05
C VAL A 207 3.44 7.36 -0.95
N LYS A 208 4.64 7.82 -1.32
CA LYS A 208 5.64 8.26 -0.33
C LYS A 208 5.22 9.51 0.43
N ILE A 209 4.65 10.50 -0.25
CA ILE A 209 4.15 11.72 0.41
C ILE A 209 3.03 11.35 1.39
N THR A 210 2.10 10.49 0.98
CA THR A 210 1.00 10.01 1.84
C THR A 210 1.53 9.26 3.07
N GLN A 211 2.53 8.39 2.90
CA GLN A 211 3.20 7.70 4.01
C GLN A 211 3.92 8.68 4.94
N GLY A 212 4.59 9.69 4.38
CA GLY A 212 5.32 10.71 5.12
C GLY A 212 4.43 11.63 5.96
N THR A 213 3.18 11.85 5.54
CA THR A 213 2.22 12.72 6.26
C THR A 213 1.34 11.99 7.26
N THR A 214 1.52 10.68 7.46
CA THR A 214 0.67 9.88 8.38
C THR A 214 0.64 10.42 9.81
N LEU A 215 1.79 10.79 10.38
CA LEU A 215 1.86 11.37 11.73
C LEU A 215 1.09 12.69 11.81
N PHE A 216 1.21 13.54 10.79
CA PHE A 216 0.45 14.78 10.71
C PHE A 216 -1.06 14.50 10.66
N SER A 217 -1.51 13.53 9.85
CA SER A 217 -2.91 13.15 9.78
C SER A 217 -3.47 12.68 11.13
N VAL A 218 -2.65 12.00 11.95
CA VAL A 218 -3.04 11.60 13.32
C VAL A 218 -3.23 12.83 14.21
N ILE A 219 -2.30 13.81 14.17
CA ILE A 219 -2.42 15.06 14.93
C ILE A 219 -3.69 15.81 14.52
N LEU A 220 -3.93 15.94 13.21
CA LEU A 220 -5.13 16.56 12.68
C LEU A 220 -6.40 15.86 13.17
N LEU A 221 -6.43 14.52 13.12
CA LEU A 221 -7.58 13.74 13.57
C LEU A 221 -7.89 13.95 15.06
N VAL A 222 -6.87 13.96 15.93
CA VAL A 222 -7.04 14.19 17.37
C VAL A 222 -7.66 15.57 17.63
N ILE A 223 -7.19 16.59 16.92
CA ILE A 223 -7.72 17.95 17.03
C ILE A 223 -9.16 18.01 16.52
N MET A 224 -9.44 17.42 15.36
CA MET A 224 -10.82 17.35 14.83
C MET A 224 -11.77 16.67 15.81
N LEU A 225 -11.38 15.54 16.41
CA LEU A 225 -12.19 14.84 17.41
C LEU A 225 -12.50 15.74 18.62
N GLY A 226 -11.51 16.50 19.11
CA GLY A 226 -11.71 17.42 20.24
C GLY A 226 -12.68 18.56 19.92
N PHE A 227 -12.55 19.19 18.75
CA PHE A 227 -13.46 20.28 18.36
C PHE A 227 -14.85 19.78 17.96
N ALA A 228 -14.96 18.62 17.31
CA ALA A 228 -16.25 18.01 16.98
C ALA A 228 -17.03 17.60 18.23
N THR A 229 -16.36 17.01 19.22
CA THR A 229 -17.02 16.71 20.51
C THR A 229 -17.44 17.99 21.22
N SER A 230 -16.60 19.02 21.26
CA SER A 230 -16.93 20.31 21.87
C SER A 230 -18.16 20.98 21.22
N LEU A 231 -18.24 21.00 19.89
CA LEU A 231 -19.40 21.57 19.19
C LEU A 231 -20.65 20.70 19.39
N THR A 232 -20.53 19.37 19.31
CA THR A 232 -21.67 18.47 19.60
C THR A 232 -22.24 18.73 21.00
N LEU A 233 -21.39 18.92 22.02
CA LEU A 233 -21.84 19.24 23.38
C LEU A 233 -22.55 20.60 23.44
N LEU A 234 -22.06 21.59 22.70
CA LEU A 234 -22.65 22.92 22.67
C LEU A 234 -24.03 22.96 22.00
N PHE A 235 -24.28 22.03 21.07
CA PHE A 235 -25.59 21.85 20.40
C PHE A 235 -26.46 20.76 21.06
N SER A 236 -25.94 20.01 22.03
CA SER A 236 -26.61 18.83 22.60
C SER A 236 -27.91 19.12 23.37
N HIS A 237 -28.10 20.34 23.87
CA HIS A 237 -29.27 20.75 24.66
C HIS A 237 -30.20 21.70 23.89
N VAL A 238 -30.00 21.84 22.58
CA VAL A 238 -30.87 22.67 21.70
C VAL A 238 -32.20 21.93 21.38
N ASP A 239 -32.58 20.96 22.22
CA ASP A 239 -33.89 20.28 22.21
C ASP A 239 -35.06 21.17 22.71
N VAL A 240 -34.98 22.50 22.52
CA VAL A 240 -36.18 23.35 22.39
C VAL A 240 -36.59 23.34 20.91
N ARG A 241 -36.85 22.14 20.41
CA ARG A 241 -37.18 21.76 19.03
C ARG A 241 -38.52 22.32 18.49
N ALA A 242 -39.06 23.40 19.04
CA ALA A 242 -40.44 23.83 18.73
C ALA A 242 -40.60 25.25 18.16
N GLU A 243 -39.63 26.17 18.28
CA GLU A 243 -39.93 27.59 17.98
C GLU A 243 -39.38 28.14 16.67
N LEU A 244 -38.40 27.49 16.00
CA LEU A 244 -37.74 28.11 14.83
C LEU A 244 -37.84 27.40 13.48
N ASN A 245 -38.45 26.20 13.36
CA ASN A 245 -38.57 25.48 12.06
C ASN A 245 -37.26 25.40 11.24
N THR A 246 -36.11 25.46 11.91
CA THR A 246 -34.79 25.43 11.29
C THR A 246 -34.16 24.08 11.57
N ASP A 247 -34.01 23.31 10.51
CA ASP A 247 -33.49 21.94 10.51
C ASP A 247 -31.96 21.98 10.73
N TYR A 248 -31.51 22.16 11.98
CA TYR A 248 -30.09 22.19 12.34
C TYR A 248 -29.52 20.77 12.46
N ASP A 249 -29.56 20.05 11.35
CA ASP A 249 -29.19 18.63 11.27
C ASP A 249 -27.66 18.40 11.40
N GLN A 250 -26.85 19.47 11.34
CA GLN A 250 -25.39 19.45 11.19
C GLN A 250 -24.61 19.05 12.47
N TYR A 251 -25.22 19.17 13.65
CA TYR A 251 -24.57 18.90 14.95
C TYR A 251 -25.36 17.95 15.85
N THR A 252 -26.42 17.32 15.33
CA THR A 252 -27.28 16.40 16.08
C THR A 252 -26.53 15.15 16.53
N ASP A 253 -25.67 14.63 15.66
CA ASP A 253 -24.84 13.46 15.89
C ASP A 253 -23.36 13.82 15.82
N PHE A 254 -22.55 13.14 16.65
CA PHE A 254 -21.09 13.28 16.62
C PHE A 254 -20.49 13.03 15.22
N GLY A 255 -21.04 12.07 14.46
CA GLY A 255 -20.59 11.78 13.10
C GLY A 255 -20.82 12.95 12.14
N ARG A 256 -21.94 13.68 12.29
CA ARG A 256 -22.24 14.86 11.48
C ARG A 256 -21.41 16.05 11.91
N ALA A 257 -21.22 16.26 13.21
CA ALA A 257 -20.31 17.27 13.73
C ALA A 257 -18.87 17.05 13.22
N MET A 258 -18.40 15.80 13.13
CA MET A 258 -17.10 15.46 12.54
C MET A 258 -17.01 15.85 11.05
N LEU A 259 -18.06 15.61 10.27
CA LEU A 259 -18.13 16.03 8.87
C LEU A 259 -18.17 17.56 8.73
N THR A 260 -18.91 18.24 9.60
CA THR A 260 -19.01 19.71 9.59
C THR A 260 -17.69 20.37 9.94
N VAL A 261 -16.99 19.88 10.98
CA VAL A 261 -15.65 20.34 11.36
C VAL A 261 -14.63 20.01 10.26
N PHE A 262 -14.77 18.88 9.57
CA PHE A 262 -13.96 18.60 8.38
C PHE A 262 -14.22 19.62 7.27
N GLY A 263 -15.48 19.98 7.03
CA GLY A 263 -15.89 21.03 6.09
C GLY A 263 -15.30 22.40 6.42
N PHE A 264 -15.11 22.73 7.71
CA PHE A 264 -14.48 23.99 8.13
C PHE A 264 -13.04 24.11 7.60
N MET A 265 -12.30 23.00 7.48
CA MET A 265 -10.98 23.01 6.86
C MET A 265 -11.00 23.45 5.39
N LEU A 266 -12.11 23.17 4.70
CA LEU A 266 -12.35 23.56 3.31
C LEU A 266 -13.09 24.89 3.19
N SER A 267 -13.09 25.70 4.27
CA SER A 267 -13.80 26.99 4.34
C SER A 267 -15.33 26.88 4.18
N GLN A 268 -15.92 25.73 4.52
CA GLN A 268 -17.38 25.52 4.53
C GLN A 268 -17.93 25.74 5.95
N PHE A 269 -17.94 26.98 6.44
CA PHE A 269 -18.54 27.32 7.73
C PHE A 269 -19.75 28.23 7.54
N ASP A 270 -20.77 28.03 8.38
CA ASP A 270 -21.96 28.87 8.44
C ASP A 270 -22.13 29.44 9.85
N PHE A 271 -21.98 30.76 9.95
CA PHE A 271 -22.12 31.48 11.21
C PHE A 271 -23.57 31.64 11.66
N ALA A 272 -24.55 31.54 10.75
CA ALA A 272 -25.96 31.61 11.11
C ALA A 272 -26.36 30.38 11.94
N THR A 273 -25.86 29.20 11.57
CA THR A 273 -26.08 27.98 12.34
C THR A 273 -25.46 28.05 13.76
N MET A 274 -24.43 28.88 13.97
CA MET A 274 -23.81 29.08 15.28
C MET A 274 -24.64 29.92 16.24
N GLU A 275 -25.56 30.74 15.75
CA GLU A 275 -26.50 31.50 16.59
C GLU A 275 -27.47 30.58 17.35
N ALA A 276 -27.69 29.37 16.83
CA ALA A 276 -28.55 28.38 17.47
C ALA A 276 -27.84 27.59 18.59
N ALA A 277 -26.54 27.80 18.79
CA ALA A 277 -25.79 27.13 19.87
C ALA A 277 -26.24 27.60 21.26
N LEU A 278 -26.07 26.77 22.28
CA LEU A 278 -26.41 27.13 23.68
C LEU A 278 -25.71 28.43 24.12
N SER A 279 -24.48 28.64 23.68
CA SER A 279 -23.78 29.93 23.80
C SER A 279 -23.11 30.28 22.47
N PRO A 280 -23.73 31.17 21.66
CA PRO A 280 -23.22 31.57 20.36
C PRO A 280 -21.81 32.16 20.44
N GLU A 281 -21.53 32.96 21.47
CA GLU A 281 -20.20 33.55 21.70
C GLU A 281 -19.10 32.49 21.82
N LEU A 282 -19.37 31.40 22.55
CA LEU A 282 -18.41 30.29 22.69
C LEU A 282 -18.29 29.50 21.39
N ALA A 283 -19.39 29.33 20.65
CA ALA A 283 -19.39 28.66 19.35
C ALA A 283 -18.52 29.42 18.33
N TYR A 284 -18.66 30.74 18.28
CA TYR A 284 -17.81 31.60 17.45
C TYR A 284 -16.34 31.51 17.86
N LEU A 285 -16.06 31.60 19.16
CA LEU A 285 -14.68 31.53 19.67
C LEU A 285 -14.02 30.17 19.33
N LEU A 286 -14.71 29.06 19.55
CA LEU A 286 -14.22 27.72 19.21
C LEU A 286 -14.00 27.55 17.71
N THR A 287 -14.92 28.07 16.88
CA THR A 287 -14.80 28.01 15.42
C THR A 287 -13.64 28.84 14.91
N VAL A 288 -13.47 30.07 15.40
CA VAL A 288 -12.33 30.94 15.03
C VAL A 288 -11.01 30.32 15.48
N LEU A 289 -10.95 29.77 16.70
CA LEU A 289 -9.77 29.08 17.19
C LEU A 289 -9.43 27.84 16.34
N TYR A 290 -10.44 27.06 15.96
CA TYR A 290 -10.29 25.92 15.07
C TYR A 290 -9.75 26.33 13.70
N LEU A 291 -10.32 27.37 13.09
CA LEU A 291 -9.88 27.87 11.78
C LEU A 291 -8.44 28.39 11.84
N TYR A 292 -8.08 29.15 12.87
CA TYR A 292 -6.71 29.58 13.06
C TYR A 292 -5.76 28.39 13.20
N LEU A 293 -6.06 27.44 14.09
CA LEU A 293 -5.17 26.33 14.36
C LEU A 293 -5.06 25.39 13.15
N VAL A 294 -6.18 24.98 12.56
CA VAL A 294 -6.18 23.99 11.49
C VAL A 294 -5.89 24.62 10.14
N ALA A 295 -6.67 25.62 9.72
CA ALA A 295 -6.55 26.17 8.38
C ALA A 295 -5.30 27.06 8.22
N VAL A 296 -4.91 27.82 9.25
CA VAL A 296 -3.73 28.71 9.17
C VAL A 296 -2.45 27.99 9.60
N VAL A 297 -2.44 27.26 10.71
CA VAL A 297 -1.19 26.64 11.20
C VAL A 297 -0.97 25.25 10.61
N LEU A 298 -1.89 24.31 10.81
CA LEU A 298 -1.67 22.91 10.43
C LEU A 298 -1.63 22.70 8.91
N LEU A 299 -2.55 23.27 8.13
CA LEU A 299 -2.54 23.09 6.67
C LEU A 299 -1.30 23.69 6.02
N ASN A 300 -0.82 24.85 6.49
CA ASN A 300 0.42 25.45 5.99
C ASN A 300 1.65 24.59 6.35
N LEU A 301 1.67 24.02 7.56
CA LEU A 301 2.71 23.07 7.95
C LEU A 301 2.67 21.79 7.11
N LEU A 302 1.47 21.28 6.79
CA LEU A 302 1.30 20.11 5.91
C LEU A 302 1.89 20.36 4.53
N ILE A 303 1.58 21.51 3.93
CA ILE A 303 2.09 21.89 2.61
C ILE A 303 3.62 21.98 2.66
N ALA A 304 4.21 22.55 3.72
CA ALA A 304 5.67 22.60 3.87
C ALA A 304 6.29 21.19 3.92
N ILE A 305 5.74 20.27 4.73
CA ILE A 305 6.22 18.88 4.82
C ILE A 305 6.06 18.17 3.47
N MET A 306 4.94 18.37 2.78
CA MET A 306 4.72 17.79 1.45
C MET A 306 5.71 18.33 0.41
N SER A 307 6.05 19.62 0.47
CA SER A 307 7.01 20.26 -0.44
C SER A 307 8.41 19.67 -0.26
N ASP A 308 8.90 19.58 0.97
CA ASP A 308 10.23 19.02 1.26
C ASP A 308 10.33 17.56 0.78
N LYS A 309 9.26 16.77 0.98
CA LYS A 309 9.20 15.38 0.52
C LYS A 309 9.10 15.27 -1.00
N PHE A 310 8.35 16.16 -1.64
CA PHE A 310 8.28 16.22 -3.09
C PHE A 310 9.67 16.50 -3.70
N ASP A 311 10.39 17.48 -3.16
CA ASP A 311 11.73 17.85 -3.64
C ASP A 311 12.73 16.70 -3.46
N GLU A 312 12.74 16.05 -2.29
CA GLU A 312 13.60 14.89 -2.00
C GLU A 312 13.42 13.73 -3.02
N ILE A 313 12.16 13.44 -3.39
CA ILE A 313 11.83 12.37 -4.34
C ILE A 313 12.11 12.81 -5.78
N SER A 314 11.81 14.08 -6.10
CA SER A 314 12.01 14.66 -7.42
C SER A 314 13.50 14.67 -7.82
N GLU A 315 14.40 14.98 -6.89
CA GLU A 315 15.85 14.89 -7.11
C GLU A 315 16.30 13.48 -7.53
N ASN A 316 15.65 12.45 -6.99
CA ASN A 316 15.95 11.04 -7.26
C ASN A 316 14.99 10.38 -8.26
N ALA A 317 14.19 11.16 -8.99
CA ALA A 317 13.10 10.67 -9.85
C ALA A 317 13.53 9.55 -10.82
N ARG A 318 14.75 9.59 -11.36
CA ARG A 318 15.27 8.55 -12.28
C ARG A 318 15.52 7.21 -11.58
N ALA A 319 16.12 7.23 -10.41
CA ALA A 319 16.31 6.04 -9.58
C ALA A 319 14.96 5.48 -9.14
N GLU A 320 14.06 6.38 -8.72
CA GLU A 320 12.71 6.05 -8.28
C GLU A 320 11.90 5.37 -9.39
N ALA A 321 11.94 5.90 -10.62
CA ALA A 321 11.27 5.32 -11.78
C ALA A 321 11.84 3.94 -12.16
N THR A 322 13.16 3.79 -12.06
CA THR A 322 13.84 2.54 -12.42
C THR A 322 13.53 1.45 -11.40
N TYR A 323 13.49 1.79 -10.10
CA TYR A 323 13.06 0.87 -9.06
C TYR A 323 11.60 0.47 -9.23
N ALA A 324 10.68 1.41 -9.50
CA ALA A 324 9.26 1.10 -9.70
C ALA A 324 9.08 0.07 -10.83
N ARG A 325 9.77 0.28 -11.95
CA ARG A 325 9.83 -0.69 -13.05
C ARG A 325 10.46 -2.02 -12.66
N ALA A 326 11.50 -2.00 -11.83
CA ALA A 326 12.14 -3.22 -11.35
C ALA A 326 11.18 -4.05 -10.50
N CYS A 327 10.37 -3.43 -9.65
CA CYS A 327 9.34 -4.12 -8.88
C CYS A 327 8.31 -4.78 -9.79
N LEU A 328 7.75 -4.04 -10.76
CA LEU A 328 6.83 -4.61 -11.76
C LEU A 328 7.47 -5.79 -12.50
N VAL A 329 8.71 -5.65 -12.98
CA VAL A 329 9.42 -6.75 -13.66
C VAL A 329 9.54 -7.98 -12.75
N LEU A 330 9.85 -7.80 -11.47
CA LEU A 330 9.97 -8.89 -10.50
C LEU A 330 8.63 -9.55 -10.19
N GLU A 331 7.53 -8.79 -10.11
CA GLU A 331 6.17 -9.29 -9.95
C GLU A 331 5.78 -10.18 -11.14
N TYR A 332 5.94 -9.66 -12.35
CA TYR A 332 5.68 -10.42 -13.57
C TYR A 332 6.61 -11.64 -13.73
N GLU A 333 7.87 -11.54 -13.31
CA GLU A 333 8.80 -12.68 -13.32
C GLU A 333 8.41 -13.79 -12.32
N ALA A 334 7.75 -13.43 -11.22
CA ALA A 334 7.24 -14.37 -10.23
C ALA A 334 6.00 -15.13 -10.73
N LEU A 335 5.17 -14.50 -11.56
CA LEU A 335 3.98 -15.09 -12.18
C LEU A 335 4.30 -16.10 -13.30
N LEU A 336 5.50 -16.03 -13.88
CA LEU A 336 5.92 -16.94 -14.94
C LEU A 336 6.14 -18.37 -14.42
N THR A 337 5.39 -19.34 -14.95
CA THR A 337 5.60 -20.77 -14.74
C THR A 337 6.99 -21.21 -15.20
N GLU A 338 7.56 -22.21 -14.52
CA GLU A 338 8.88 -22.79 -14.85
C GLU A 338 8.98 -23.27 -16.30
N ASP A 339 7.88 -23.80 -16.87
CA ASP A 339 7.83 -24.26 -18.26
C ASP A 339 8.00 -23.11 -19.26
N VAL A 340 7.36 -21.97 -18.99
CA VAL A 340 7.47 -20.76 -19.82
C VAL A 340 8.87 -20.17 -19.70
N LYS A 341 9.47 -20.21 -18.50
CA LYS A 341 10.86 -19.80 -18.28
C LYS A 341 11.84 -20.69 -19.04
N ASN A 342 11.60 -22.01 -19.09
CA ASN A 342 12.41 -22.97 -19.84
C ASN A 342 12.30 -22.76 -21.35
N ALA A 343 11.08 -22.64 -21.87
CA ALA A 343 10.82 -22.46 -23.30
C ALA A 343 11.49 -21.19 -23.86
N ASN A 344 11.58 -20.13 -23.05
CA ASN A 344 12.14 -18.84 -23.46
C ASN A 344 13.51 -18.52 -22.85
N GLU A 345 14.21 -19.50 -22.26
CA GLU A 345 15.45 -19.28 -21.49
C GLU A 345 16.50 -18.50 -22.29
N ALA A 346 16.73 -18.89 -23.55
CA ALA A 346 17.72 -18.27 -24.41
C ALA A 346 17.46 -16.78 -24.69
N ARG A 347 16.19 -16.37 -24.76
CA ARG A 347 15.79 -14.99 -25.09
C ARG A 347 15.59 -14.14 -23.83
N TRP A 348 14.95 -14.68 -22.80
CA TRP A 348 14.56 -13.91 -21.61
C TRP A 348 15.66 -13.87 -20.56
N PHE A 349 16.49 -14.92 -20.46
CA PHE A 349 17.49 -15.08 -19.40
C PHE A 349 18.91 -15.32 -19.96
N PRO A 350 19.47 -14.39 -20.76
CA PRO A 350 20.79 -14.58 -21.34
C PRO A 350 21.90 -14.55 -20.29
N LYS A 351 22.94 -15.35 -20.51
CA LYS A 351 24.14 -15.38 -19.65
C LYS A 351 24.93 -14.07 -19.65
N TRP A 352 24.83 -13.31 -20.74
CA TRP A 352 25.53 -12.04 -20.96
C TRP A 352 24.59 -11.01 -21.59
N ILE A 353 24.57 -9.81 -21.04
CA ILE A 353 23.93 -8.64 -21.67
C ILE A 353 25.05 -7.75 -22.22
N GLN A 354 24.99 -7.41 -23.50
CA GLN A 354 25.93 -6.50 -24.15
C GLN A 354 25.22 -5.20 -24.49
N VAL A 355 25.63 -4.11 -23.85
CA VAL A 355 25.10 -2.77 -24.12
C VAL A 355 26.11 -1.98 -24.93
N LEU A 356 25.71 -1.55 -26.12
CA LEU A 356 26.49 -0.66 -26.96
C LEU A 356 26.17 0.79 -26.59
N LYS A 357 27.10 1.47 -25.92
CA LYS A 357 26.99 2.89 -25.64
C LYS A 357 27.82 3.70 -26.63
N ARG A 358 27.28 4.85 -27.05
CA ARG A 358 28.04 5.85 -27.79
C ARG A 358 29.15 6.38 -26.90
N GLY A 359 30.40 6.33 -27.35
CA GLY A 359 31.52 6.90 -26.61
C GLY A 359 31.33 8.42 -26.47
N SER A 360 31.06 8.87 -25.24
CA SER A 360 31.03 10.28 -24.89
C SER A 360 32.43 10.86 -25.09
N ARG A 361 32.61 11.74 -26.09
CA ARG A 361 33.77 12.63 -26.08
C ARG A 361 33.52 13.70 -25.03
N LEU A 362 34.57 13.97 -24.25
CA LEU A 362 34.73 15.08 -23.32
C LEU A 362 34.03 16.36 -23.78
N GLY A 363 33.40 17.06 -22.83
CA GLY A 363 33.44 18.52 -22.71
C GLY A 363 32.69 19.36 -23.74
N SER A 364 31.73 20.14 -23.24
CA SER A 364 31.33 21.50 -23.66
C SER A 364 31.17 21.85 -25.14
N SER A 365 29.99 22.41 -25.45
CA SER A 365 29.78 23.46 -26.45
C SER A 365 30.05 23.09 -27.91
N ASP A 366 29.12 22.37 -28.55
CA ASP A 366 28.68 22.77 -29.90
C ASP A 366 27.35 22.08 -30.27
N LYS A 367 26.23 22.80 -30.14
CA LYS A 367 24.90 22.37 -30.61
C LYS A 367 24.62 22.85 -32.05
N GLY A 368 25.58 23.45 -32.75
CA GLY A 368 25.33 24.18 -34.00
C GLY A 368 25.43 23.37 -35.32
N THR A 369 26.12 22.23 -35.36
CA THR A 369 26.59 21.67 -36.65
C THR A 369 26.02 20.31 -37.06
N PHE A 370 24.88 19.89 -36.51
CA PHE A 370 24.37 18.52 -36.70
C PHE A 370 23.58 18.24 -38.00
N LYS A 371 23.15 19.25 -38.78
CA LYS A 371 22.26 18.97 -39.94
C LYS A 371 22.95 18.65 -41.28
N ARG A 372 24.29 18.66 -41.41
CA ARG A 372 24.95 18.64 -42.74
C ARG A 372 25.79 17.40 -43.10
N ARG A 373 25.77 16.31 -42.32
CA ARG A 373 26.53 15.08 -42.66
C ARG A 373 25.70 13.81 -42.44
N LEU A 374 24.78 13.55 -43.36
CA LEU A 374 23.96 12.33 -43.38
C LEU A 374 24.25 11.46 -44.63
N GLY A 375 25.51 11.43 -45.10
CA GLY A 375 25.85 10.79 -46.38
C GLY A 375 27.24 10.16 -46.51
N ARG A 376 27.97 9.85 -45.43
CA ARG A 376 29.25 9.14 -45.56
C ARG A 376 29.39 7.99 -44.57
N SER A 377 29.79 6.84 -45.11
CA SER A 377 29.94 5.58 -44.41
C SER A 377 30.76 5.71 -43.13
N TRP A 378 30.36 4.91 -42.15
CA TRP A 378 30.90 4.88 -40.81
C TRP A 378 32.39 4.54 -40.83
N ARG A 379 33.25 5.51 -40.45
CA ARG A 379 34.70 5.34 -40.24
C ARG A 379 35.11 5.76 -38.83
N GLY A 380 34.40 5.24 -37.83
CA GLY A 380 34.77 5.43 -36.42
C GLY A 380 35.76 4.35 -35.97
N LYS A 381 37.00 4.72 -35.63
CA LYS A 381 37.92 3.83 -34.90
C LYS A 381 37.34 3.52 -33.52
N VAL A 382 36.94 2.26 -33.31
CA VAL A 382 36.55 1.71 -32.01
C VAL A 382 37.82 1.57 -31.17
N ARG A 383 38.03 2.46 -30.20
CA ARG A 383 39.08 2.28 -29.18
C ARG A 383 38.47 1.68 -27.92
N SER A 384 38.87 0.46 -27.59
CA SER A 384 38.58 -0.18 -26.31
C SER A 384 39.42 0.46 -25.21
N LYS A 385 38.86 1.45 -24.50
CA LYS A 385 39.40 1.82 -23.19
C LYS A 385 38.75 0.93 -22.13
N ARG A 386 39.52 -0.02 -21.60
CA ARG A 386 39.18 -0.79 -20.40
C ARG A 386 39.17 0.18 -19.22
N PHE A 387 38.01 0.70 -18.85
CA PHE A 387 37.83 1.23 -17.51
C PHE A 387 37.70 0.03 -16.58
N ALA A 388 38.78 -0.28 -15.85
CA ALA A 388 38.68 -1.12 -14.68
C ALA A 388 37.74 -0.40 -13.70
N ALA A 389 36.58 -1.00 -13.41
CA ALA A 389 35.70 -0.60 -12.31
C ALA A 389 36.36 -0.92 -10.94
N ALA A 390 37.65 -0.63 -10.80
CA ALA A 390 38.47 -0.91 -9.64
C ALA A 390 38.67 0.33 -8.75
N SER A 391 38.34 1.55 -9.20
CA SER A 391 38.66 2.76 -8.44
C SER A 391 37.50 3.38 -7.64
N THR A 392 36.24 2.99 -7.84
CA THR A 392 35.10 3.55 -7.06
C THR A 392 34.23 2.49 -6.37
N PHE A 393 34.34 1.22 -6.78
CA PHE A 393 33.68 0.08 -6.14
C PHE A 393 34.28 -0.40 -4.79
N PRO A 394 35.58 -0.22 -4.47
CA PRO A 394 36.13 -0.80 -3.23
C PRO A 394 35.77 0.01 -1.98
N LEU A 395 35.30 1.26 -2.07
CA LEU A 395 34.97 2.07 -0.89
C LEU A 395 33.66 1.63 -0.23
N HIS A 396 32.59 1.45 -1.00
CA HIS A 396 31.30 1.00 -0.46
C HIS A 396 31.29 -0.49 -0.09
N LEU A 397 32.01 -1.35 -0.81
CA LEU A 397 32.18 -2.74 -0.42
C LEU A 397 33.10 -2.91 0.80
N LYS A 398 34.10 -2.04 1.02
CA LYS A 398 34.86 -2.02 2.27
C LYS A 398 34.01 -1.59 3.45
N CYS A 399 33.13 -0.58 3.29
CA CYS A 399 32.16 -0.21 4.33
C CYS A 399 31.17 -1.36 4.65
N ILE A 400 30.67 -2.06 3.63
CA ILE A 400 29.76 -3.20 3.83
C ILE A 400 30.49 -4.42 4.41
N ALA A 401 31.74 -4.67 3.98
CA ALA A 401 32.57 -5.75 4.51
C ALA A 401 33.12 -5.46 5.91
N SER A 402 33.34 -4.19 6.28
CA SER A 402 33.70 -3.79 7.64
C SER A 402 32.50 -3.78 8.59
N ALA A 403 31.29 -3.56 8.07
CA ALA A 403 30.05 -3.61 8.86
C ALA A 403 29.57 -5.06 9.10
N ALA A 404 29.87 -6.01 8.21
CA ALA A 404 29.48 -7.41 8.36
C ALA A 404 29.94 -8.07 9.69
N PRO A 405 31.21 -7.94 10.14
CA PRO A 405 31.63 -8.47 11.44
C PRO A 405 31.04 -7.70 12.63
N GLN A 406 30.72 -6.41 12.48
CA GLN A 406 30.04 -5.63 13.52
C GLN A 406 28.58 -6.06 13.68
N ILE A 407 27.88 -6.34 12.58
CA ILE A 407 26.49 -6.83 12.59
C ILE A 407 26.43 -8.26 13.15
N SER A 408 27.40 -9.12 12.83
CA SER A 408 27.48 -10.45 13.46
C SER A 408 27.79 -10.36 14.95
N ALA A 409 28.70 -9.48 15.36
CA ALA A 409 29.01 -9.27 16.78
C ALA A 409 27.82 -8.70 17.57
N ILE A 410 27.06 -7.76 17.00
CA ILE A 410 25.83 -7.23 17.60
C ILE A 410 24.77 -8.32 17.69
N LYS A 411 24.59 -9.11 16.63
CA LYS A 411 23.63 -10.23 16.62
C LYS A 411 23.99 -11.29 17.68
N ASP A 412 25.27 -11.63 17.82
CA ASP A 412 25.74 -12.59 18.82
C ASP A 412 25.65 -12.04 20.24
N ALA A 413 25.91 -10.74 20.43
CA ALA A 413 25.72 -10.05 21.71
C ALA A 413 24.24 -10.01 22.12
N SER A 414 23.33 -9.70 21.19
CA SER A 414 21.88 -9.73 21.43
C SER A 414 21.38 -11.15 21.71
N PHE A 415 21.91 -12.18 21.02
CA PHE A 415 21.57 -13.57 21.32
C PHE A 415 22.06 -14.01 22.70
N ARG A 416 23.26 -13.61 23.13
CA ARG A 416 23.76 -13.89 24.49
C ARG A 416 22.97 -13.16 25.57
N GLN A 417 22.52 -11.93 25.31
CA GLN A 417 21.62 -11.22 26.22
C GLN A 417 20.26 -11.91 26.34
N LEU A 418 19.69 -12.38 25.22
CA LEU A 418 18.42 -13.13 25.21
C LEU A 418 18.55 -14.48 25.93
N ASP A 419 19.66 -15.20 25.75
CA ASP A 419 19.94 -16.44 26.48
C ASP A 419 20.16 -16.18 27.99
N GLY A 420 20.82 -15.07 28.33
CA GLY A 420 21.00 -14.63 29.71
C GLY A 420 19.67 -14.31 30.39
N LEU A 421 18.81 -13.53 29.73
CA LEU A 421 17.45 -13.24 30.17
C LEU A 421 16.64 -14.52 30.31
N GLY A 422 16.69 -15.42 29.33
CA GLY A 422 15.99 -16.71 29.38
C GLY A 422 16.42 -17.57 30.58
N LYS A 423 17.73 -17.62 30.90
CA LYS A 423 18.24 -18.32 32.09
C LYS A 423 17.79 -17.63 33.39
N GLN A 424 17.79 -16.30 33.44
CA GLN A 424 17.35 -15.54 34.61
C GLN A 424 15.85 -15.73 34.85
N THR A 425 15.01 -15.68 33.82
CA THR A 425 13.56 -15.97 33.92
C THR A 425 13.33 -17.41 34.37
N LYS A 426 14.10 -18.38 33.88
CA LYS A 426 14.00 -19.79 34.28
C LYS A 426 14.41 -20.02 35.74
N SER A 427 15.42 -19.28 36.22
CA SER A 427 15.83 -19.27 37.63
C SER A 427 14.76 -18.66 38.53
N GLN A 428 14.16 -17.52 38.13
CA GLN A 428 13.07 -16.88 38.88
C GLN A 428 11.82 -17.78 38.93
N ILE A 429 11.45 -18.43 37.83
CA ILE A 429 10.36 -19.41 37.82
C ILE A 429 10.69 -20.61 38.72
N GLY A 430 11.96 -21.04 38.78
CA GLY A 430 12.42 -22.08 39.70
C GLY A 430 12.27 -21.69 41.17
N GLN A 431 12.70 -20.47 41.53
CA GLN A 431 12.52 -19.91 42.89
C GLN A 431 11.04 -19.77 43.25
N LEU A 432 10.23 -19.15 42.39
CA LEU A 432 8.78 -19.02 42.60
C LEU A 432 8.09 -20.38 42.77
N LYS A 433 8.56 -21.42 42.07
CA LYS A 433 8.02 -22.77 42.21
C LYS A 433 8.45 -23.44 43.52
N GLY A 434 9.67 -23.14 44.00
CA GLY A 434 10.17 -23.54 45.31
C GLY A 434 9.39 -22.86 46.44
N ASP A 435 9.26 -21.53 46.40
CA ASP A 435 8.49 -20.73 47.35
C ASP A 435 7.03 -21.20 47.41
N MET A 436 6.42 -21.50 46.25
CA MET A 436 5.06 -22.03 46.18
C MET A 436 4.94 -23.45 46.78
N GLN A 437 5.99 -24.27 46.73
CA GLN A 437 6.01 -25.57 47.41
C GLN A 437 6.20 -25.42 48.91
N GLU A 438 7.09 -24.54 49.38
CA GLU A 438 7.23 -24.23 50.80
C GLU A 438 5.93 -23.68 51.38
N LEU A 439 5.24 -22.79 50.66
CA LEU A 439 3.97 -22.23 51.08
C LEU A 439 2.86 -23.30 51.14
N LYS A 440 2.81 -24.21 50.16
CA LYS A 440 1.92 -25.38 50.20
C LYS A 440 2.23 -26.30 51.38
N THR A 441 3.50 -26.50 51.71
CA THR A 441 3.93 -27.35 52.82
C THR A 441 3.60 -26.70 54.16
N ALA A 442 3.83 -25.39 54.29
CA ALA A 442 3.46 -24.59 55.46
C ALA A 442 1.94 -24.58 55.68
N ILE A 443 1.13 -24.39 54.63
CA ILE A 443 -0.33 -24.49 54.70
C ILE A 443 -0.77 -25.91 55.10
N LYS A 444 -0.14 -26.94 54.56
CA LYS A 444 -0.45 -28.34 54.90
C LYS A 444 -0.09 -28.68 56.35
N VAL A 445 1.04 -28.17 56.85
CA VAL A 445 1.42 -28.29 58.27
C VAL A 445 0.43 -27.53 59.17
N ARG A 446 -0.01 -26.33 58.75
CA ARG A 446 -0.99 -25.51 59.48
C ARG A 446 -2.42 -26.07 59.45
N LEU A 447 -2.74 -26.93 58.47
CA LEU A 447 -4.00 -27.68 58.38
C LEU A 447 -3.95 -28.99 59.19
N VAL A 448 -2.77 -29.57 59.39
CA VAL A 448 -2.56 -30.80 60.19
C VAL A 448 -2.39 -30.48 61.68
N THR A 449 -1.87 -29.28 62.01
CA THR A 449 -1.86 -28.74 63.38
C THR A 449 -3.14 -27.96 63.64
N GLY A 450 -4.24 -28.68 63.88
CA GLY A 450 -5.49 -28.07 64.32
C GLY A 450 -5.34 -27.29 65.63
N ASP A 451 -6.07 -26.19 65.70
CA ASP A 451 -6.46 -25.41 66.88
C ASP A 451 -5.44 -24.51 67.60
N SER A 452 -5.63 -23.19 67.42
CA SER A 452 -6.24 -22.30 68.43
C SER A 452 -5.80 -20.85 68.20
N LEU A 453 -6.72 -19.97 67.79
CA LEU A 453 -6.77 -18.52 68.12
C LEU A 453 -7.86 -17.81 67.29
N PHE A 454 -9.11 -18.23 67.46
CA PHE A 454 -10.21 -17.28 67.43
C PHE A 454 -10.22 -16.57 68.79
N ARG A 455 -9.43 -15.50 68.93
CA ARG A 455 -9.72 -14.44 69.91
C ARG A 455 -10.16 -13.21 69.16
N TYR A 456 -11.48 -13.06 69.12
CA TYR A 456 -12.15 -11.78 68.99
C TYR A 456 -11.63 -10.89 70.12
N ASP A 457 -10.98 -9.78 69.80
CA ASP A 457 -10.83 -8.68 70.76
C ASP A 457 -11.37 -7.40 70.14
N ARG A 458 -12.47 -6.93 70.73
CA ARG A 458 -13.01 -5.58 70.58
C ARG A 458 -12.12 -4.68 71.43
N SER A 459 -11.53 -3.63 70.87
CA SER A 459 -11.44 -2.32 71.54
C SER A 459 -10.73 -1.27 70.69
N ILE A 460 -11.47 -0.17 70.48
CA ILE A 460 -11.08 1.22 70.21
C ILE A 460 -10.59 1.56 68.81
#